data_AF-M4NJR0-F1
#
_entry.id   AF-M4NJR0-F1
#
_cell.length_a   1.000
_cell.length_b   1.000
_cell.length_c   1.000
_cell.angle_alpha   90.00
_cell.angle_beta   90.00
_cell.angle_gamma   90.00
#
_symmetry.space_group_name_H-M   'P 1'
#
loop_
_entity.id
_entity.type
_entity.pdbx_description
1 polymer ?
#
loop_
_entity_poly.entity_id
_entity_poly.type
_entity_poly.pdbx_seq_one_letter_code
_entity_poly.pdbx_strand_id
1 'polypeptide(L)'
;GNSSDMDKIPFHPYYTIKDILGALFMMLILLILVMFSPDLLGDPDNYTPANPLNTPPHIKPEWYFLFAYAILRSIPNKLGGVLALAASILILILMPMLHTSKQRSMMFRPLAQC
;
A
#
# COMPACT_ATOMS: atom_id res chain seq x y z
N GLY A 1 -24.64 -9.91 -3.17
CA GLY A 1 -23.77 -11.05 -2.81
C GLY A 1 -24.51 -11.81 -1.76
N ASN A 2 -24.62 -13.13 -1.91
CA ASN A 2 -25.35 -13.94 -0.94
C ASN A 2 -24.63 -13.87 0.42
N SER A 3 -25.41 -13.80 1.49
CA SER A 3 -24.89 -13.82 2.85
C SER A 3 -24.22 -15.17 3.12
N SER A 4 -23.02 -15.15 3.72
CA SER A 4 -22.33 -16.36 4.16
C SER A 4 -22.90 -16.94 5.46
N ASP A 5 -24.04 -16.42 5.94
CA ASP A 5 -24.64 -16.83 7.22
C ASP A 5 -25.05 -18.30 7.27
N MET A 6 -25.36 -18.89 6.12
CA MET A 6 -25.74 -20.31 6.00
C MET A 6 -24.55 -21.27 6.05
N ASP A 7 -23.32 -20.77 5.92
CA ASP A 7 -22.09 -21.58 5.82
C ASP A 7 -20.97 -20.99 6.69
N LYS A 8 -21.29 -20.70 7.95
CA LYS A 8 -20.32 -20.22 8.94
C LYS A 8 -19.60 -21.40 9.57
N ILE A 9 -18.28 -21.32 9.61
CA ILE A 9 -17.41 -22.22 10.37
C ILE A 9 -16.84 -21.49 11.60
N PRO A 10 -16.54 -22.19 12.70
CA PRO A 10 -15.91 -21.58 13.87
C PRO A 10 -14.51 -21.03 13.50
N PHE A 11 -14.10 -19.95 14.16
CA PHE A 11 -12.80 -19.33 13.89
C PHE A 11 -11.64 -20.29 14.22
N HIS A 12 -11.70 -20.94 15.39
CA HIS A 12 -10.78 -21.99 15.78
C HIS A 12 -11.39 -23.37 15.43
N PRO A 13 -10.62 -24.29 14.83
CA PRO A 13 -9.19 -24.21 14.51
C PRO A 13 -8.86 -23.60 13.13
N TYR A 14 -9.88 -23.40 12.28
CA TYR A 14 -9.70 -23.17 10.84
C TYR A 14 -8.92 -21.91 10.47
N TYR A 15 -9.34 -20.74 10.96
CA TYR A 15 -8.65 -19.49 10.68
C TYR A 15 -7.39 -19.34 11.54
N THR A 16 -7.38 -19.91 12.76
CA THR A 16 -6.18 -19.92 13.60
C THR A 16 -4.99 -20.57 12.91
N ILE A 17 -5.15 -21.77 12.35
CA ILE A 17 -4.03 -22.44 11.65
C ILE A 17 -3.64 -21.72 10.37
N LYS A 18 -4.63 -21.16 9.64
CA LYS A 18 -4.40 -20.38 8.43
C LYS A 18 -3.61 -19.10 8.71
N ASP A 19 -3.94 -18.39 9.78
CA ASP A 19 -3.27 -17.16 10.19
C ASP A 19 -1.84 -17.45 10.69
N ILE A 20 -1.64 -18.54 11.44
CA ILE A 20 -0.30 -18.99 11.85
C ILE A 20 0.57 -19.28 10.62
N LEU A 21 0.04 -19.98 9.63
CA LEU A 21 0.75 -20.25 8.37
C LEU A 21 1.12 -18.94 7.66
N GLY A 22 0.17 -17.99 7.58
CA GLY A 22 0.41 -16.66 6.98
C GLY A 22 1.47 -15.87 7.72
N ALA A 23 1.46 -15.90 9.06
CA ALA A 23 2.46 -15.24 9.90
C ALA A 23 3.86 -15.86 9.73
N LEU A 24 3.95 -17.19 9.67
CA LEU A 24 5.23 -17.89 9.40
C LEU A 24 5.79 -17.51 8.03
N PHE A 25 4.94 -17.41 7.01
CA PHE A 25 5.36 -17.01 5.67
C PHE A 25 5.82 -15.54 5.63
N MET A 26 5.11 -14.63 6.30
CA MET A 26 5.53 -13.23 6.45
C MET A 26 6.89 -13.13 7.15
N MET A 27 7.07 -13.86 8.25
CA MET A 27 8.32 -13.90 9.02
C MET A 27 9.48 -14.44 8.18
N LEU A 28 9.25 -15.48 7.39
CA LEU A 28 10.26 -16.03 6.50
C LEU A 28 10.77 -14.98 5.50
N ILE A 29 9.86 -14.27 4.82
CA ILE A 29 10.23 -13.21 3.87
C ILE A 29 11.01 -12.09 4.57
N LEU A 30 10.56 -11.67 5.75
CA LEU A 30 11.23 -10.64 6.54
C LEU A 30 12.65 -11.08 6.93
N LEU A 31 12.82 -12.31 7.42
CA LEU A 31 14.13 -12.84 7.79
C LEU A 31 15.06 -12.95 6.59
N ILE A 32 14.54 -13.35 5.42
CA ILE A 32 15.34 -13.38 4.19
C ILE A 32 15.86 -11.98 3.87
N LEU A 33 14.99 -10.97 3.92
CA LEU A 33 15.39 -9.58 3.66
C LEU A 33 16.46 -9.12 4.65
N VAL A 34 16.22 -9.29 5.96
CA VAL A 34 17.12 -8.76 7.00
C VAL A 34 18.47 -9.50 7.04
N MET A 35 18.47 -10.83 6.84
CA MET A 35 19.69 -11.62 6.95
C MET A 35 20.53 -11.63 5.68
N PHE A 36 19.92 -11.61 4.49
CA PHE A 36 20.65 -11.72 3.22
C PHE A 36 20.80 -10.39 2.48
N SER A 37 19.88 -9.44 2.64
CA SER A 37 19.91 -8.17 1.90
C SER A 37 19.26 -7.00 2.69
N PRO A 38 19.83 -6.63 3.85
CA PRO A 38 19.18 -5.68 4.78
C PRO A 38 18.93 -4.30 4.16
N ASP A 39 19.82 -3.85 3.28
CA ASP A 39 19.78 -2.50 2.70
C ASP A 39 19.09 -2.46 1.33
N LEU A 40 18.52 -3.58 0.87
CA LEU A 40 17.90 -3.70 -0.47
C LEU A 40 16.78 -2.68 -0.72
N LEU A 41 16.01 -2.36 0.32
CA LEU A 41 14.90 -1.41 0.26
C LEU A 41 15.29 0.00 0.76
N GLY A 42 16.54 0.20 1.15
CA GLY A 42 17.07 1.46 1.67
C GLY A 42 17.62 2.38 0.56
N ASP A 43 17.97 3.60 0.96
CA ASP A 43 18.67 4.55 0.09
C ASP A 43 20.10 4.76 0.60
N PRO A 44 21.14 4.56 -0.24
CA PRO A 44 22.53 4.75 0.16
C PRO A 44 22.84 6.19 0.62
N ASP A 45 22.11 7.20 0.15
CA ASP A 45 22.33 8.59 0.55
C ASP A 45 22.06 8.80 2.06
N ASN A 46 21.21 7.97 2.68
CA ASN A 46 20.90 8.04 4.12
C ASN A 46 22.03 7.58 5.04
N TYR A 47 23.10 6.96 4.51
CA TYR A 47 24.31 6.68 5.31
C TYR A 47 25.24 7.89 5.43
N THR A 48 25.00 8.96 4.65
CA THR A 48 25.74 10.22 4.78
C THR A 48 25.09 11.10 5.85
N PRO A 49 25.88 11.74 6.75
CA PRO A 49 25.31 12.67 7.73
C PRO A 49 24.60 13.85 7.05
N ALA A 50 23.48 14.27 7.63
CA ALA A 50 22.66 15.35 7.08
C ALA A 50 23.43 16.66 6.94
N ASN A 51 23.34 17.30 5.77
CA ASN A 51 23.89 18.62 5.50
C ASN A 51 22.76 19.58 5.06
N PRO A 52 22.35 20.55 5.89
CA PRO A 52 21.25 21.45 5.55
C PRO A 52 21.55 22.40 4.40
N LEU A 53 22.83 22.56 4.01
CA LEU A 53 23.26 23.44 2.92
C LEU A 53 23.38 22.73 1.57
N ASN A 54 23.26 21.39 1.53
CA ASN A 54 23.43 20.62 0.29
C ASN A 54 22.38 19.53 0.16
N THR A 55 21.63 19.55 -0.94
CA THR A 55 20.67 18.50 -1.31
C THR A 55 21.28 17.57 -2.36
N PRO A 56 21.28 16.23 -2.14
CA PRO A 56 21.75 15.29 -3.15
C PRO A 56 21.01 15.43 -4.49
N PRO A 57 21.70 15.29 -5.63
CA PRO A 57 21.12 15.54 -6.96
C PRO A 57 20.01 14.54 -7.35
N HIS A 58 20.03 13.32 -6.81
CA HIS A 58 19.08 12.25 -7.11
C HIS A 58 18.11 11.94 -5.95
N ILE A 59 17.84 12.93 -5.09
CA ILE A 59 16.96 12.77 -3.93
C ILE A 59 15.59 12.18 -4.31
N LYS A 60 15.23 11.09 -3.64
CA LYS A 60 13.94 10.41 -3.79
C LYS A 60 13.43 9.99 -2.40
N PRO A 61 12.11 9.90 -2.22
CA PRO A 61 11.56 9.32 -1.00
C PRO A 61 11.67 7.79 -1.04
N GLU A 62 11.33 7.16 0.08
CA GLU A 62 11.24 5.72 0.20
C GLU A 62 10.22 5.12 -0.78
N TRP A 63 10.44 3.86 -1.14
CA TRP A 63 9.72 3.18 -2.22
C TRP A 63 8.19 3.19 -2.05
N TYR A 64 7.69 3.09 -0.81
CA TYR A 64 6.26 3.09 -0.50
C TYR A 64 5.61 4.49 -0.63
N PHE A 65 6.40 5.57 -0.73
CA PHE A 65 5.90 6.92 -0.99
C PHE A 65 6.01 7.35 -2.45
N LEU A 66 6.64 6.55 -3.32
CA LEU A 66 6.88 6.94 -4.72
C LEU A 66 5.59 7.26 -5.49
N PHE A 67 4.48 6.57 -5.21
CA PHE A 67 3.20 6.85 -5.87
C PHE A 67 2.69 8.26 -5.55
N ALA A 68 2.74 8.67 -4.27
CA ALA A 68 2.30 9.98 -3.82
C ALA A 68 3.25 11.08 -4.32
N TYR A 69 4.56 10.80 -4.34
CA TYR A 69 5.55 11.70 -4.88
C TYR A 69 5.41 11.93 -6.39
N ALA A 70 5.04 10.89 -7.15
CA ALA A 70 4.72 11.01 -8.56
C ALA A 70 3.50 11.91 -8.81
N ILE A 71 2.44 11.78 -7.99
CA ILE A 71 1.26 12.65 -8.04
C ILE A 71 1.63 14.10 -7.70
N LEU A 72 2.47 14.32 -6.68
CA LEU A 72 2.90 15.66 -6.30
C LEU A 72 3.69 16.35 -7.43
N ARG A 73 4.59 15.63 -8.11
CA ARG A 73 5.42 16.16 -9.20
C ARG A 73 4.70 16.31 -10.54
N SER A 74 3.56 15.66 -10.75
CA SER A 74 2.80 15.76 -12.00
C SER A 74 2.07 17.10 -12.15
N ILE A 75 1.86 17.83 -11.05
CA ILE A 75 1.16 19.12 -11.04
C ILE A 75 2.17 20.26 -10.88
N PRO A 76 2.38 21.11 -11.90
CA PRO A 76 3.31 22.24 -11.84
C PRO A 76 2.72 23.44 -11.06
N ASN A 77 2.12 23.18 -9.89
CA ASN A 77 1.58 24.18 -8.97
C ASN A 77 1.80 23.75 -7.51
N LYS A 78 2.35 24.64 -6.68
CA LYS A 78 2.68 24.33 -5.27
C LYS A 78 1.46 23.92 -4.45
N LEU A 79 0.36 24.68 -4.53
CA LEU A 79 -0.87 24.39 -3.78
C LEU A 79 -1.59 23.17 -4.38
N GLY A 80 -1.71 23.13 -5.71
CA GLY A 80 -2.39 22.06 -6.43
C GLY A 80 -1.77 20.69 -6.20
N GLY A 81 -0.43 20.60 -6.20
CA GLY A 81 0.29 19.36 -5.91
C GLY A 81 0.03 18.84 -4.50
N VAL A 82 0.05 19.73 -3.49
CA VAL A 82 -0.22 19.34 -2.09
C VAL A 82 -1.67 18.89 -1.90
N LEU A 83 -2.63 19.61 -2.52
CA LEU A 83 -4.04 19.20 -2.49
C LEU A 83 -4.26 17.86 -3.17
N ALA A 84 -3.61 17.60 -4.31
CA ALA A 84 -3.71 16.33 -5.01
C ALA A 84 -3.09 15.17 -4.22
N LEU A 85 -1.95 15.40 -3.55
CA LEU A 85 -1.35 14.42 -2.65
C LEU A 85 -2.30 14.05 -1.51
N ALA A 86 -2.91 15.04 -0.84
CA ALA A 86 -3.90 14.78 0.20
C ALA A 86 -5.13 14.04 -0.37
N ALA A 87 -5.63 14.48 -1.53
CA ALA A 87 -6.76 13.86 -2.21
C ALA A 87 -6.48 12.39 -2.60
N SER A 88 -5.23 12.03 -2.94
CA SER A 88 -4.86 10.66 -3.32
C SER A 88 -5.13 9.62 -2.23
N ILE A 89 -5.09 10.04 -0.97
CA ILE A 89 -5.40 9.19 0.20
C ILE A 89 -6.86 9.39 0.60
N LEU A 90 -7.34 10.64 0.64
CA LEU A 90 -8.70 10.97 1.08
C LEU A 90 -9.79 10.41 0.15
N ILE A 91 -9.48 10.17 -1.13
CA ILE A 91 -10.42 9.55 -2.07
C ILE A 91 -10.90 8.17 -1.60
N LEU A 92 -10.13 7.46 -0.75
CA LEU A 92 -10.54 6.18 -0.17
C LEU A 92 -11.80 6.31 0.69
N ILE A 93 -12.04 7.47 1.32
CA ILE A 93 -13.25 7.73 2.11
C ILE A 93 -14.48 7.87 1.20
N LEU A 94 -14.29 8.35 -0.02
CA LEU A 94 -15.38 8.51 -1.01
C LEU A 94 -15.77 7.18 -1.67
N MET A 95 -14.93 6.13 -1.57
CA MET A 95 -15.16 4.84 -2.22
C MET A 95 -16.55 4.23 -1.96
N PRO A 96 -17.11 4.21 -0.72
CA PRO A 96 -18.45 3.68 -0.48
C PRO A 96 -19.56 4.50 -1.18
N MET A 97 -19.38 5.82 -1.30
CA MET A 97 -20.35 6.72 -1.94
C MET A 97 -20.30 6.61 -3.47
N LEU A 98 -19.14 6.28 -4.03
CA LEU A 98 -18.93 6.09 -5.47
C LEU A 98 -19.36 4.70 -5.96
N HIS A 99 -19.76 3.79 -5.06
CA HIS A 99 -20.17 2.44 -5.44
C HIS A 99 -21.57 2.43 -6.10
N THR A 100 -21.61 2.35 -7.43
CA THR A 100 -22.86 2.36 -8.22
C THR A 100 -23.43 0.97 -8.52
N SER A 101 -22.68 -0.08 -8.23
CA SER A 101 -23.05 -1.46 -8.58
C SER A 101 -24.12 -2.03 -7.64
N LYS A 102 -25.03 -2.83 -8.19
CA LYS A 102 -25.96 -3.65 -7.39
C LYS A 102 -25.25 -4.84 -6.71
N GLN A 103 -24.03 -5.17 -7.15
CA GLN A 103 -23.20 -6.25 -6.62
C GLN A 103 -22.00 -5.68 -5.86
N ARG A 104 -21.86 -6.08 -4.58
CA ARG A 104 -20.77 -5.67 -3.68
C ARG A 104 -19.37 -6.04 -4.19
N SER A 105 -19.18 -7.28 -4.66
CA SER A 105 -17.88 -7.77 -5.14
C SER A 105 -17.67 -7.48 -6.62
N MET A 106 -16.42 -7.37 -7.04
CA MET A 106 -16.04 -7.31 -8.46
C MET A 106 -15.98 -8.69 -9.11
N MET A 107 -16.07 -9.80 -8.36
CA MET A 107 -15.93 -11.18 -8.86
C MET A 107 -16.80 -11.50 -10.10
N PHE A 108 -18.01 -10.95 -10.19
CA PHE A 108 -18.95 -11.18 -11.29
C PHE A 108 -19.14 -9.94 -12.18
N ARG A 109 -18.15 -9.03 -12.19
CA ARG A 109 -18.18 -7.77 -12.95
C ARG A 109 -16.94 -7.66 -13.86
N PRO A 110 -16.93 -8.32 -15.03
CA PRO A 110 -15.75 -8.37 -15.90
C PRO A 110 -15.19 -6.99 -16.25
N LEU A 111 -16.07 -6.04 -16.61
CA LEU A 111 -15.66 -4.67 -16.96
C LEU A 111 -15.00 -3.89 -15.80
N ALA A 112 -15.22 -4.30 -14.55
CA ALA A 112 -14.59 -3.66 -13.38
C ALA A 112 -13.33 -4.41 -12.89
N GLN A 113 -13.04 -5.58 -13.45
CA GLN A 113 -11.82 -6.35 -13.18
C GLN A 113 -10.68 -6.01 -14.16
N CYS A 114 -11.03 -5.53 -15.35
CA CYS A 114 -10.10 -4.97 -16.34
C CYS A 114 -9.50 -3.66 -15.81
#